data_AF-X1SQN2-F1
#
_entry.id   AF-X1SQN2-F1
#
_cell.length_a   1.000
_cell.length_b   1.000
_cell.length_c   1.000
_cell.angle_alpha   90.00
_cell.angle_beta   90.00
_cell.angle_gamma   90.00
#
_symmetry.space_group_name_H-M   'P 1'
#
loop_
_entity.id
_entity.type
_entity.pdbx_description
1 polymer ?
#
loop_
_entity_poly.entity_id
_entity_poly.type
_entity_poly.pdbx_seq_one_letter_code
_entity_poly.pdbx_strand_id
1 'polypeptide(L)'
;AEGVGAGAYTFTHSLGNKLWLLSVDIWLMNKSLTEVIDGAFYIRTGQGEITNVETIRDKWTNVIPMYKGDIEGFTYVGPREHFHWDMMVLYQEKERRFGIVLENFSATVEFTAISTFQISEG
;
A
#
# COMPACT_ATOMS: atom_id res chain seq x y z
N ALA A 1 -7.34 9.02 16.14
CA ALA A 1 -8.73 9.46 16.00
C ALA A 1 -9.18 9.01 14.63
N GLU A 2 -10.14 8.10 14.56
CA GLU A 2 -10.62 7.52 13.31
C GLU A 2 -11.75 8.40 12.79
N GLY A 3 -11.45 9.14 11.73
CA GLY A 3 -12.41 9.87 10.92
C GLY A 3 -12.10 9.61 9.46
N VAL A 4 -12.96 10.09 8.56
CA VAL A 4 -12.70 10.12 7.10
C VAL A 4 -11.30 10.68 6.86
N GLY A 5 -10.43 9.92 6.18
CA GLY A 5 -9.02 10.29 5.96
C GLY A 5 -8.02 9.85 7.04
N ALA A 6 -8.41 9.11 8.07
CA ALA A 6 -7.46 8.42 8.95
C ALA A 6 -6.87 7.23 8.20
N GLY A 7 -5.78 7.47 7.46
CA GLY A 7 -5.15 6.44 6.66
C GLY A 7 -4.63 5.30 7.53
N ALA A 8 -5.04 4.06 7.23
CA ALA A 8 -4.39 2.89 7.81
C ALA A 8 -3.09 2.63 7.06
N TYR A 9 -2.07 2.17 7.76
CA TYR A 9 -0.79 1.87 7.14
C TYR A 9 -0.16 0.61 7.73
N THR A 10 0.58 -0.10 6.89
CA THR A 10 1.44 -1.20 7.31
C THR A 10 2.66 -1.26 6.41
N PHE A 11 3.74 -1.86 6.88
CA PHE A 11 5.01 -1.91 6.17
C PHE A 11 5.85 -3.11 6.62
N THR A 12 6.79 -3.52 5.78
CA THR A 12 7.74 -4.58 6.07
C THR A 12 8.77 -4.15 7.13
N HIS A 13 9.39 -5.10 7.81
CA HIS A 13 10.65 -4.83 8.51
C HIS A 13 11.72 -4.28 7.53
N SER A 14 12.83 -3.75 8.06
CA SER A 14 13.90 -3.26 7.19
C SER A 14 14.52 -4.41 6.42
N LEU A 15 14.58 -4.28 5.11
CA LEU A 15 15.15 -5.25 4.18
C LEU A 15 16.54 -4.79 3.75
N GLY A 16 17.34 -5.72 3.24
CA GLY A 16 18.72 -5.47 2.82
C GLY A 16 18.89 -4.38 1.75
N ASN A 17 20.13 -4.15 1.34
CA ASN A 17 20.49 -3.09 0.40
C ASN A 17 20.58 -3.55 -1.07
N LYS A 18 20.25 -4.81 -1.37
CA LYS A 18 20.19 -5.35 -2.73
C LYS A 18 19.02 -6.32 -2.81
N LEU A 19 17.94 -5.85 -3.43
CA LEU A 19 16.69 -6.59 -3.46
C LEU A 19 15.96 -6.40 -4.79
N TRP A 20 15.37 -7.50 -5.26
CA TRP A 20 14.43 -7.51 -6.36
C TRP A 20 13.02 -7.56 -5.80
N LEU A 21 12.21 -6.56 -6.14
CA LEU A 21 10.76 -6.65 -5.96
C LEU A 21 10.19 -7.33 -7.21
N LEU A 22 9.64 -8.53 -7.01
CA LEU A 22 9.17 -9.43 -8.07
C LEU A 22 7.66 -9.32 -8.32
N SER A 23 6.88 -9.07 -7.28
CA SER A 23 5.46 -8.83 -7.42
C SER A 23 4.89 -8.17 -6.16
N VAL A 24 3.72 -7.58 -6.32
CA VAL A 24 2.90 -7.08 -5.22
C VAL A 24 1.48 -7.59 -5.39
N ASP A 25 0.91 -8.12 -4.32
CA ASP A 25 -0.50 -8.48 -4.24
C ASP A 25 -1.19 -7.72 -3.12
N ILE A 26 -2.43 -7.30 -3.37
CA ILE A 26 -3.29 -6.67 -2.39
C ILE A 26 -4.67 -7.31 -2.43
N TRP A 27 -5.13 -7.82 -1.29
CA TRP A 27 -6.51 -8.24 -1.08
C TRP A 27 -7.22 -7.23 -0.21
N LEU A 28 -8.32 -6.68 -0.71
CA LEU A 28 -9.22 -5.81 0.04
C LEU A 28 -10.47 -6.60 0.38
N MET A 29 -10.87 -6.58 1.65
CA MET A 29 -12.01 -7.34 2.14
C MET A 29 -12.83 -6.48 3.10
N ASN A 30 -14.11 -6.32 2.79
CA ASN A 30 -15.07 -5.81 3.75
C ASN A 30 -15.34 -6.82 4.86
N LYS A 31 -15.54 -6.35 6.09
CA LYS A 31 -16.11 -7.16 7.18
C LYS A 31 -17.57 -7.55 6.89
N SER A 32 -18.31 -6.73 6.16
CA SER A 32 -19.70 -6.93 5.74
C SER A 32 -19.81 -7.28 4.26
N LEU A 33 -20.53 -8.34 3.89
CA LEU A 33 -20.69 -8.73 2.48
C LEU A 33 -21.73 -7.92 1.71
N THR A 34 -22.52 -7.10 2.41
CA THR A 34 -23.62 -6.33 1.80
C THR A 34 -23.26 -4.87 1.58
N GLU A 35 -22.12 -4.42 2.07
CA GLU A 35 -21.69 -3.03 2.01
C GLU A 35 -20.56 -2.86 0.99
N VAL A 36 -20.61 -1.76 0.26
CA VAL A 36 -19.57 -1.36 -0.70
C VAL A 36 -18.62 -0.41 0.02
N ILE A 37 -17.31 -0.63 -0.14
CA ILE A 37 -16.28 0.31 0.31
C ILE A 37 -15.74 1.01 -0.93
N ASP A 38 -15.47 2.29 -0.81
CA ASP A 38 -14.70 3.07 -1.76
C ASP A 38 -13.50 3.71 -1.07
N GLY A 39 -12.38 3.75 -1.77
CA GLY A 39 -11.15 4.27 -1.21
C GLY A 39 -10.02 4.33 -2.20
N ALA A 40 -8.84 4.69 -1.68
CA ALA A 40 -7.60 4.64 -2.41
C ALA A 40 -6.53 3.88 -1.61
N PHE A 41 -5.57 3.28 -2.31
CA PHE A 41 -4.37 2.76 -1.67
C PHE A 41 -3.11 3.16 -2.42
N TYR A 42 -2.01 3.19 -1.67
CA TYR A 42 -0.71 3.64 -2.10
C TYR A 42 0.32 2.58 -1.77
N ILE A 43 1.06 2.11 -2.77
CA ILE A 43 2.17 1.19 -2.56
C ILE A 43 3.47 1.99 -2.60
N ARG A 44 4.15 2.04 -1.46
CA ARG A 44 5.25 2.97 -1.20
C ARG A 44 6.51 2.23 -0.79
N THR A 45 7.67 2.78 -1.14
CA THR A 45 8.98 2.31 -0.69
C THR A 45 9.82 3.43 -0.11
N GLY A 46 10.48 3.15 1.00
CA GLY A 46 11.28 4.13 1.73
C GLY A 46 12.34 3.51 2.62
N GLN A 47 12.87 4.32 3.55
CA GLN A 47 14.03 4.01 4.41
C GLN A 47 13.81 4.55 5.83
N GLY A 48 14.61 4.07 6.78
CA GLY A 48 14.68 4.59 8.14
C GLY A 48 13.57 4.12 9.08
N GLU A 49 13.54 4.71 10.27
CA GLU A 49 12.49 4.50 11.27
C GLU A 49 11.20 5.24 10.89
N ILE A 50 10.07 4.58 11.06
CA ILE A 50 8.76 5.08 10.65
C ILE A 50 8.02 5.59 11.87
N THR A 51 7.41 6.76 11.75
CA THR A 51 6.71 7.41 12.85
C THR A 51 5.21 7.59 12.63
N ASN A 52 4.73 7.68 11.38
CA ASN A 52 3.31 7.90 11.06
C ASN A 52 2.92 7.63 9.59
N VAL A 53 1.62 7.67 9.32
CA VAL A 53 1.01 7.47 8.00
C VAL A 53 1.43 8.53 7.00
N GLU A 54 1.51 9.81 7.40
CA GLU A 54 1.86 10.92 6.51
C GLU A 54 3.27 10.76 5.95
N THR A 55 4.20 10.24 6.76
CA THR A 55 5.57 9.96 6.29
C THR A 55 5.57 8.90 5.19
N ILE A 56 4.78 7.83 5.33
CA ILE A 56 4.70 6.79 4.29
C ILE A 56 3.96 7.33 3.06
N ARG A 57 2.87 8.07 3.23
CA ARG A 57 2.08 8.58 2.10
C ARG A 57 2.85 9.62 1.29
N ASP A 58 3.44 10.61 1.98
CA ASP A 58 3.88 11.85 1.34
C ASP A 58 5.40 11.90 1.11
N LYS A 59 6.20 11.11 1.84
CA LYS A 59 7.67 11.13 1.73
C LYS A 59 8.26 9.88 1.07
N TRP A 60 7.57 8.74 1.13
CA TRP A 60 8.06 7.54 0.45
C TRP A 60 7.74 7.57 -1.04
N THR A 61 8.57 6.88 -1.81
CA THR A 61 8.46 6.82 -3.26
C THR A 61 7.40 5.81 -3.67
N ASN A 62 6.62 6.12 -4.71
CA ASN A 62 5.68 5.17 -5.29
C ASN A 62 6.42 3.95 -5.87
N VAL A 63 5.94 2.75 -5.55
CA VAL A 63 6.46 1.49 -6.09
C VAL A 63 5.92 1.25 -7.50
N ILE A 64 4.63 1.48 -7.69
CA ILE A 64 3.98 1.29 -8.98
C ILE A 64 3.83 2.68 -9.63
N PRO A 65 4.32 2.88 -10.87
CA PRO A 65 4.08 4.11 -11.62
C PRO A 65 2.57 4.29 -11.81
N MET A 66 2.00 5.28 -11.11
CA MET A 66 0.56 5.52 -11.16
C MET A 66 0.18 6.10 -12.52
N TYR A 67 -0.81 5.51 -13.17
CA TYR A 67 -1.35 6.03 -14.42
C TYR A 67 -2.69 6.72 -14.12
N LYS A 68 -2.66 8.07 -14.01
CA LYS A 68 -3.79 9.03 -14.12
C LYS A 68 -4.61 9.37 -12.85
N GLY A 69 -4.90 10.68 -12.65
CA GLY A 69 -5.97 11.20 -11.77
C GLY A 69 -5.56 12.30 -10.78
N ASP A 70 -6.55 13.01 -10.20
CA ASP A 70 -6.36 14.02 -9.13
C ASP A 70 -6.00 13.38 -7.76
N ILE A 71 -6.24 12.08 -7.62
CA ILE A 71 -5.86 11.27 -6.46
C ILE A 71 -4.66 10.44 -6.88
N GLU A 72 -3.50 10.71 -6.29
CA GLU A 72 -2.39 9.76 -6.31
C GLU A 72 -2.90 8.45 -5.70
N GLY A 73 -2.68 7.29 -6.31
CA GLY A 73 -3.05 5.98 -5.77
C GLY A 73 -3.93 5.17 -6.71
N PHE A 74 -4.29 3.97 -6.27
CA PHE A 74 -5.26 3.11 -6.95
C PHE A 74 -6.58 3.18 -6.20
N THR A 75 -7.65 3.48 -6.93
CA THR A 75 -8.99 3.46 -6.38
C THR A 75 -9.57 2.05 -6.43
N TYR A 76 -10.37 1.71 -5.42
CA TYR A 76 -11.13 0.47 -5.35
C TYR A 76 -12.57 0.79 -4.97
N VAL A 77 -13.50 -0.02 -5.46
CA VAL A 77 -14.95 0.10 -5.21
C VAL A 77 -15.58 -1.30 -5.18
N GLY A 78 -15.85 -1.82 -3.99
CA GLY A 78 -16.50 -3.13 -3.88
C GLY A 78 -16.44 -3.76 -2.50
N PRO A 79 -17.13 -4.90 -2.32
CA PRO A 79 -17.07 -5.66 -1.06
C PRO A 79 -15.76 -6.46 -0.94
N ARG A 80 -15.16 -6.88 -2.06
CA ARG A 80 -13.88 -7.62 -2.12
C ARG A 80 -13.18 -7.36 -3.45
N GLU A 81 -11.88 -7.11 -3.41
CA GLU A 81 -11.04 -6.93 -4.59
C GLU A 81 -9.67 -7.54 -4.38
N HIS A 82 -9.06 -8.00 -5.47
CA HIS A 82 -7.67 -8.45 -5.50
C HIS A 82 -6.95 -7.77 -6.65
N PHE A 83 -5.79 -7.21 -6.34
CA PHE A 83 -4.90 -6.60 -7.30
C PHE A 83 -3.55 -7.30 -7.26
N HIS A 84 -2.98 -7.50 -8.45
CA HIS A 84 -1.68 -8.09 -8.63
C HIS A 84 -0.89 -7.28 -9.65
N TRP A 85 0.38 -7.03 -9.34
CA TRP A 85 1.33 -6.46 -10.28
C TRP A 85 2.60 -7.27 -10.30
N ASP A 86 2.98 -7.74 -11.49
CA ASP A 86 4.32 -8.24 -11.76
C ASP A 86 5.30 -7.07 -11.71
N MET A 87 6.29 -7.18 -10.82
CA MET A 87 7.32 -6.19 -10.62
C MET A 87 8.65 -6.79 -11.07
N MET A 88 9.47 -6.02 -11.78
CA MET A 88 10.85 -6.43 -12.09
C MET A 88 11.77 -5.26 -11.80
N VAL A 89 11.74 -4.82 -10.53
CA VAL A 89 12.45 -3.61 -10.09
C VAL A 89 13.56 -4.00 -9.13
N LEU A 90 14.77 -3.57 -9.47
CA LEU A 90 15.96 -3.73 -8.64
C LEU A 90 16.19 -2.47 -7.80
N TYR A 91 16.24 -2.66 -6.48
CA TYR A 91 16.68 -1.62 -5.54
C TYR A 91 18.07 -1.97 -5.03
N GLN A 92 18.99 -1.02 -5.13
CA GLN A 92 20.38 -1.18 -4.68
C GLN A 92 20.77 -0.10 -3.68
N GLU A 93 21.95 -0.29 -3.09
CA GLU A 93 22.75 0.68 -2.31
C GLU A 93 22.25 1.00 -0.90
N LYS A 94 20.95 0.90 -0.64
CA LYS A 94 20.35 1.29 0.63
C LYS A 94 19.29 0.30 1.08
N GLU A 95 19.17 0.11 2.40
CA GLU A 95 18.07 -0.65 2.99
C GLU A 95 16.71 -0.13 2.49
N ARG A 96 15.72 -1.01 2.45
CA ARG A 96 14.38 -0.66 2.00
C ARG A 96 13.32 -1.20 2.92
N ARG A 97 12.19 -0.51 2.90
CA ARG A 97 10.91 -1.01 3.38
C ARG A 97 9.89 -0.84 2.28
N PHE A 98 8.92 -1.74 2.24
CA PHE A 98 7.74 -1.61 1.40
C PHE A 98 6.54 -1.46 2.31
N GLY A 99 5.63 -0.56 1.95
CA GLY A 99 4.47 -0.24 2.74
C GLY A 99 3.26 0.03 1.88
N ILE A 100 2.11 -0.10 2.51
CA ILE A 100 0.83 0.28 1.95
C ILE A 100 0.18 1.33 2.86
N VAL A 101 -0.36 2.37 2.25
CA VAL A 101 -1.28 3.31 2.90
C VAL A 101 -2.65 3.08 2.29
N LEU A 102 -3.67 3.10 3.12
CA LEU A 102 -5.05 2.88 2.76
C LEU A 102 -5.86 4.09 3.21
N GLU A 103 -6.62 4.66 2.29
CA GLU A 103 -7.57 5.72 2.58
C GLU A 103 -8.98 5.17 2.33
N ASN A 104 -9.84 5.36 3.34
CA ASN A 104 -11.26 5.05 3.25
C ASN A 104 -12.01 6.33 2.93
N PHE A 105 -12.78 6.33 1.84
CA PHE A 105 -13.67 7.44 1.51
C PHE A 105 -15.06 7.25 2.14
N SER A 106 -15.37 6.02 2.59
CA SER A 106 -16.57 5.73 3.36
C SER A 106 -16.36 5.92 4.87
N ALA A 107 -17.28 6.65 5.50
CA ALA A 107 -17.24 6.92 6.94
C ALA A 107 -17.80 5.78 7.81
N THR A 108 -18.46 4.79 7.21
CA THR A 108 -19.32 3.84 7.95
C THR A 108 -18.94 2.38 7.76
N VAL A 109 -18.03 2.08 6.84
CA VAL A 109 -17.68 0.71 6.47
C VAL A 109 -16.24 0.42 6.85
N GLU A 110 -16.05 -0.53 7.76
CA GLU A 110 -14.73 -1.03 8.13
C GLU A 110 -14.25 -2.11 7.15
N PHE A 111 -12.97 -2.08 6.80
CA PHE A 111 -12.38 -3.07 5.92
C PHE A 111 -11.01 -3.51 6.39
N THR A 112 -10.50 -4.57 5.76
CA THR A 112 -9.16 -5.08 5.96
C THR A 112 -8.46 -5.18 4.62
N ALA A 113 -7.20 -4.77 4.61
CA ALA A 113 -6.31 -5.02 3.49
C ALA A 113 -5.21 -5.99 3.92
N ILE A 114 -4.88 -6.92 3.05
CA ILE A 114 -3.69 -7.76 3.16
C ILE A 114 -2.82 -7.41 1.96
N SER A 115 -1.57 -7.03 2.21
CA SER A 115 -0.58 -6.79 1.16
C SER A 115 0.58 -7.75 1.30
N THR A 116 1.00 -8.39 0.20
CA THR A 116 2.21 -9.21 0.15
C THR A 116 3.17 -8.67 -0.89
N PHE A 117 4.46 -8.63 -0.51
CA PHE A 117 5.55 -8.23 -1.39
C PHE A 117 6.43 -9.44 -1.64
N GLN A 118 6.51 -9.90 -2.88
CA GLN A 118 7.44 -10.98 -3.23
C GLN A 118 8.81 -10.39 -3.51
N ILE A 119 9.77 -10.73 -2.64
CA ILE A 119 11.11 -10.14 -2.66
C ILE A 119 12.16 -11.25 -2.77
N SER A 120 13.17 -11.02 -3.61
CA SER A 120 14.40 -11.82 -3.62
C SER A 120 15.56 -10.97 -3.10
N GLU A 121 16.23 -11.47 -2.06
CA GLU A 121 17.45 -10.89 -1.49
C GLU A 121 18.69 -11.59 -2.06
N GLY A 122 19.84 -10.91 -2.11
CA GLY A 122 21.10 -11.52 -2.56
C GLY A 122 22.30 -10.59 -2.51
#